data_AF-A0A3B8RBZ2-F1
#
_entry.id   AF-A0A3B8RBZ2-F1
#
_cell.length_a   1.000
_cell.length_b   1.000
_cell.length_c   1.000
_cell.angle_alpha   90.00
_cell.angle_beta   90.00
_cell.angle_gamma   90.00
#
_symmetry.space_group_name_H-M   'P 1'
#
loop_
_entity.id
_entity.type
_entity.pdbx_description
1 polymer ?
#
loop_
_entity_poly.entity_id
_entity_poly.type
_entity_poly.pdbx_seq_one_letter_code
_entity_poly.pdbx_strand_id
1 'polypeptide(L)'
;MLIGLGVLATSVGAIDLAIIAFLICALSIGFFLINFPKGSVYLGDCGAYFLGFFIAALAIALPARHSEISPWASLVICSYPVIEVFFSIIRRWRGRGRSAGQADRLHLHSLLHRRVFRSNPKATLFILIPVSGTVLFAVIAVDQPLYLQLFFVLTVFAYVSAYRRTIRSFIASSKQARPARTS
;
A
#
# COMPACT_ATOMS: atom_id res chain seq x y z
N MET A 1 -7.32 -3.50 -3.83
CA MET A 1 -7.96 -3.46 -2.50
C MET A 1 -9.46 -3.46 -2.62
N LEU A 2 -10.09 -2.37 -3.10
CA LEU A 2 -11.56 -2.29 -3.27
C LEU A 2 -12.13 -3.46 -4.08
N ILE A 3 -11.51 -3.82 -5.21
CA ILE A 3 -11.91 -4.99 -6.00
C ILE A 3 -11.85 -6.28 -5.16
N GLY A 4 -10.77 -6.50 -4.41
CA GLY A 4 -10.62 -7.69 -3.57
C GLY A 4 -11.66 -7.76 -2.45
N LEU A 5 -11.90 -6.65 -1.75
CA LEU A 5 -12.94 -6.56 -0.72
C LEU A 5 -14.34 -6.76 -1.32
N GLY A 6 -14.60 -6.21 -2.51
CA GLY A 6 -15.86 -6.39 -3.23
C GLY A 6 -16.07 -7.85 -3.66
N VAL A 7 -15.04 -8.51 -4.17
CA VAL A 7 -15.10 -9.95 -4.52
C VAL A 7 -15.37 -10.80 -3.28
N LEU A 8 -14.69 -10.54 -2.17
CA LEU A 8 -14.94 -11.23 -0.90
C LEU A 8 -16.38 -11.00 -0.42
N ALA A 9 -16.86 -9.76 -0.45
CA ALA A 9 -18.23 -9.43 -0.07
C ALA A 9 -19.27 -10.18 -0.93
N THR A 10 -19.06 -10.23 -2.25
CA THR A 10 -19.92 -11.01 -3.15
C THR A 10 -19.90 -12.51 -2.81
N SER A 11 -18.73 -13.06 -2.47
CA SER A 11 -18.58 -14.51 -2.19
C SER A 11 -19.40 -15.00 -0.99
N VAL A 12 -19.70 -14.11 -0.03
CA VAL A 12 -20.49 -14.42 1.18
C VAL A 12 -21.89 -13.80 1.16
N GLY A 13 -22.34 -13.31 -0.01
CA GLY A 13 -23.68 -12.71 -0.16
C GLY A 13 -23.87 -11.34 0.51
N ALA A 14 -22.79 -10.65 0.89
CA ALA A 14 -22.82 -9.31 1.47
C ALA A 14 -23.02 -8.24 0.38
N ILE A 15 -24.20 -8.24 -0.26
CA ILE A 15 -24.50 -7.40 -1.43
C ILE A 15 -24.32 -5.91 -1.13
N ASP A 16 -24.72 -5.45 0.06
CA ASP A 16 -24.56 -4.08 0.52
C ASP A 16 -23.08 -3.65 0.56
N LEU A 17 -22.21 -4.47 1.16
CA LEU A 17 -20.77 -4.21 1.24
C LEU A 17 -20.11 -4.29 -0.15
N ALA A 18 -20.55 -5.24 -0.99
CA ALA A 18 -20.05 -5.39 -2.36
C ALA A 18 -20.37 -4.15 -3.21
N ILE A 19 -21.60 -3.65 -3.17
CA ILE A 19 -22.02 -2.44 -3.89
C ILE A 19 -21.16 -1.25 -3.48
N ILE A 20 -20.96 -1.04 -2.17
CA ILE A 20 -20.12 0.05 -1.66
C ILE A 20 -18.69 -0.09 -2.20
N ALA A 21 -18.09 -1.28 -2.12
CA ALA A 21 -16.73 -1.53 -2.58
C ALA A 21 -16.56 -1.24 -4.08
N PHE A 22 -17.47 -1.75 -4.92
CA PHE A 22 -17.41 -1.58 -6.37
C PHE A 22 -17.76 -0.15 -6.81
N LEU A 23 -18.68 0.52 -6.13
CA LEU A 23 -19.02 1.92 -6.42
C LEU A 23 -17.82 2.84 -6.16
N ILE A 24 -17.15 2.68 -5.03
CA ILE A 24 -15.94 3.46 -4.71
C ILE A 24 -14.80 3.11 -5.67
N CYS A 25 -14.70 1.85 -6.09
CA CYS A 25 -13.76 1.44 -7.13
C CYS A 25 -14.04 2.16 -8.45
N ALA A 26 -15.30 2.20 -8.89
CA ALA A 26 -15.72 2.89 -10.10
C ALA A 26 -15.46 4.40 -10.03
N LEU A 27 -15.74 5.04 -8.89
CA LEU A 27 -15.41 6.45 -8.66
C LEU A 27 -13.90 6.71 -8.74
N SER A 28 -13.08 5.83 -8.16
CA SER A 28 -11.63 5.92 -8.20
C SER A 28 -11.09 5.77 -9.63
N ILE A 29 -11.65 4.84 -10.41
CA ILE A 29 -11.31 4.65 -11.82
C ILE A 29 -11.75 5.86 -12.64
N GLY A 30 -12.97 6.37 -12.45
CA GLY A 30 -13.46 7.57 -13.14
C GLY A 30 -12.58 8.79 -12.87
N PHE A 31 -12.20 9.03 -11.61
CA PHE A 31 -11.24 10.06 -11.25
C PHE A 31 -9.89 9.85 -11.95
N PHE A 32 -9.38 8.62 -11.96
CA PHE A 32 -8.11 8.29 -12.62
C PHE A 32 -8.16 8.55 -14.13
N LEU A 33 -9.25 8.16 -14.82
CA LEU A 33 -9.39 8.34 -16.26
C LEU A 33 -9.47 9.82 -16.67
N ILE A 34 -10.13 10.65 -15.86
CA ILE A 34 -10.21 12.10 -16.11
C ILE A 34 -8.86 12.78 -15.83
N ASN A 35 -8.11 12.27 -14.85
CA ASN A 35 -6.89 12.91 -14.38
C ASN A 35 -5.62 12.43 -15.11
N PHE A 36 -5.58 11.21 -15.63
CA PHE A 36 -4.42 10.65 -16.32
C PHE A 36 -4.42 11.02 -17.83
N PRO A 37 -3.27 11.35 -18.45
CA PRO A 37 -1.92 11.41 -17.89
C PRO A 37 -1.50 12.79 -17.37
N LYS A 38 -2.33 13.83 -17.59
CA LYS A 38 -1.93 15.24 -17.36
C LYS A 38 -1.85 15.63 -15.87
N GLY A 39 -2.59 14.96 -14.99
CA GLY A 39 -2.59 15.18 -13.54
C GLY A 39 -3.11 16.55 -13.12
N SER A 40 -4.11 17.10 -13.82
CA SER A 40 -4.58 18.48 -13.62
C SER A 40 -5.47 18.67 -12.38
N VAL A 41 -6.04 17.60 -11.84
CA VAL A 41 -6.92 17.62 -10.66
C VAL A 41 -6.25 16.85 -9.53
N TYR A 42 -6.04 17.51 -8.39
CA TYR A 42 -5.54 16.84 -7.19
C TYR A 42 -6.72 16.23 -6.43
N LEU A 43 -6.57 14.96 -6.02
CA LEU A 43 -7.57 14.29 -5.18
C LEU A 43 -7.76 14.99 -3.82
N GLY A 44 -6.69 15.66 -3.35
CA GLY A 44 -6.64 16.36 -2.08
C GLY A 44 -6.71 15.42 -0.87
N ASP A 45 -6.63 16.01 0.31
CA ASP A 45 -6.68 15.26 1.57
C ASP A 45 -8.07 14.68 1.83
N CYS A 46 -9.13 15.40 1.44
CA CYS A 46 -10.50 14.95 1.59
C CYS A 46 -10.76 13.63 0.84
N GLY A 47 -10.36 13.54 -0.43
CA GLY A 47 -10.51 12.30 -1.21
C GLY A 47 -9.64 11.16 -0.70
N ALA A 48 -8.42 11.46 -0.24
CA ALA A 48 -7.55 10.46 0.39
C ALA A 48 -8.14 9.88 1.68
N TYR A 49 -8.69 10.74 2.56
CA TYR A 49 -9.36 10.31 3.79
C TYR A 49 -10.66 9.56 3.50
N PHE A 50 -11.44 9.99 2.52
CA PHE A 50 -12.64 9.28 2.08
C PHE A 50 -12.30 7.85 1.65
N LEU A 51 -11.34 7.67 0.73
CA LEU A 51 -10.93 6.34 0.27
C LEU A 51 -10.36 5.48 1.40
N GLY A 52 -9.51 6.07 2.25
CA GLY A 52 -8.92 5.38 3.40
C GLY A 52 -9.97 4.89 4.39
N PHE A 53 -10.94 5.74 4.72
CA PHE A 53 -12.05 5.41 5.61
C PHE A 53 -12.86 4.23 5.08
N PHE A 54 -13.30 4.27 3.83
CA PHE A 54 -14.14 3.19 3.29
C PHE A 54 -13.38 1.88 3.11
N ILE A 55 -12.10 1.91 2.72
CA ILE A 55 -11.28 0.71 2.67
C ILE A 55 -11.16 0.09 4.07
N ALA A 56 -10.89 0.90 5.09
CA ALA A 56 -10.79 0.42 6.48
C ALA A 56 -12.14 -0.08 7.02
N ALA A 57 -13.22 0.65 6.77
CA ALA A 57 -14.57 0.26 7.18
C ALA A 57 -14.99 -1.07 6.57
N LEU A 58 -14.77 -1.27 5.26
CA LEU A 58 -15.04 -2.54 4.59
C LEU A 58 -14.14 -3.67 5.14
N ALA A 59 -12.84 -3.41 5.33
CA ALA A 59 -11.89 -4.37 5.85
C ALA A 59 -12.24 -4.88 7.26
N ILE A 60 -12.90 -4.06 8.08
CA ILE A 60 -13.37 -4.41 9.42
C ILE A 60 -14.77 -5.02 9.39
N ALA A 61 -15.72 -4.37 8.71
CA ALA A 61 -17.13 -4.77 8.71
C ALA A 61 -17.34 -6.15 8.08
N LEU A 62 -16.58 -6.48 7.04
CA LEU A 62 -16.72 -7.74 6.32
C LEU A 62 -16.46 -8.98 7.20
N PRO A 63 -15.27 -9.16 7.80
CA PRO A 63 -15.03 -10.28 8.72
C PRO A 63 -15.83 -10.18 10.03
N ALA A 64 -16.26 -8.97 10.44
CA ALA A 64 -17.10 -8.80 11.62
C ALA A 64 -18.54 -9.30 11.41
N ARG A 65 -19.06 -9.21 10.18
CA ARG A 65 -20.41 -9.65 9.81
C ARG A 65 -20.46 -11.07 9.23
N HIS A 66 -19.34 -11.57 8.74
CA HIS A 66 -19.24 -12.87 8.08
C HIS A 66 -18.05 -13.65 8.64
N SER A 67 -18.32 -14.60 9.55
CA SER A 67 -17.29 -15.39 10.24
C SER A 67 -16.48 -16.32 9.33
N GLU A 68 -17.00 -16.59 8.14
CA GLU A 68 -16.32 -17.34 7.07
C GLU A 68 -15.09 -16.58 6.54
N ILE A 69 -15.08 -15.24 6.66
CA ILE A 69 -13.98 -14.41 6.20
C ILE A 69 -13.03 -14.18 7.36
N SER A 70 -11.81 -14.71 7.23
CA SER A 70 -10.76 -14.43 8.20
C SER A 70 -10.42 -12.94 8.23
N PRO A 71 -10.32 -12.29 9.40
CA PRO A 71 -9.82 -10.92 9.53
C PRO A 71 -8.43 -10.73 8.88
N TRP A 72 -7.63 -11.81 8.81
CA TRP A 72 -6.34 -11.80 8.14
C TRP A 72 -6.45 -11.61 6.62
N ALA A 73 -7.56 -12.01 5.99
CA ALA A 73 -7.77 -11.80 4.55
C ALA A 73 -7.85 -10.30 4.25
N SER A 74 -8.66 -9.56 5.01
CA SER A 74 -8.74 -8.10 4.95
C SER A 74 -7.39 -7.43 5.22
N LEU A 75 -6.63 -7.93 6.19
CA LEU A 75 -5.30 -7.40 6.52
C LEU A 75 -4.28 -7.65 5.40
N VAL A 76 -4.29 -8.83 4.76
CA VAL A 76 -3.40 -9.15 3.63
C VAL A 76 -3.77 -8.32 2.40
N ILE A 77 -5.06 -8.12 2.11
CA ILE A 77 -5.53 -7.21 1.05
C ILE A 77 -4.99 -5.79 1.27
N CYS A 78 -5.01 -5.32 2.51
CA CYS A 78 -4.56 -3.98 2.90
C CYS A 78 -3.08 -3.95 3.34
N SER A 79 -2.32 -5.02 3.12
CA SER A 79 -0.98 -5.18 3.69
C SER A 79 -0.02 -4.05 3.29
N TYR A 80 -0.02 -3.65 2.02
CA TYR A 80 0.89 -2.63 1.51
C TYR A 80 0.79 -1.28 2.26
N PRO A 81 -0.37 -0.59 2.30
CA PRO A 81 -0.49 0.69 3.00
C PRO A 81 -0.34 0.55 4.51
N VAL A 82 -0.83 -0.56 5.09
CA VAL A 82 -0.67 -0.85 6.52
C VAL A 82 0.82 -0.93 6.87
N ILE A 83 1.57 -1.81 6.19
CA ILE A 83 3.00 -1.99 6.41
C ILE A 83 3.75 -0.67 6.17
N GLU A 84 3.41 0.06 5.11
CA GLU A 84 4.07 1.33 4.77
C GLU A 84 3.91 2.38 5.89
N VAL A 85 2.71 2.53 6.44
CA VAL A 85 2.44 3.47 7.55
C VAL A 85 3.12 3.03 8.84
N PHE A 86 2.94 1.77 9.26
CA PHE A 86 3.57 1.23 10.47
C PHE A 86 5.09 1.31 10.41
N PHE A 87 5.68 0.95 9.26
CA PHE A 87 7.12 1.02 9.06
C PHE A 87 7.62 2.47 9.08
N SER A 88 6.87 3.41 8.49
CA SER A 88 7.18 4.84 8.56
C SER A 88 7.20 5.36 9.99
N ILE A 89 6.20 5.01 10.80
CA ILE A 89 6.12 5.36 12.23
C ILE A 89 7.34 4.82 12.98
N ILE A 90 7.63 3.52 12.87
CA ILE A 90 8.76 2.87 13.55
C ILE A 90 10.10 3.51 13.14
N ARG A 91 10.28 3.77 11.85
CA ARG A 91 11.50 4.41 11.33
C ARG A 91 11.68 5.81 11.89
N ARG A 92 10.64 6.63 11.93
CA ARG A 92 10.68 7.99 12.48
C ARG A 92 10.98 7.96 13.98
N TRP A 93 10.34 7.05 14.71
CA TRP A 93 10.57 6.89 16.15
C TRP A 93 12.02 6.50 16.48
N ARG A 94 12.63 5.59 15.70
CA ARG A 94 14.02 5.16 15.91
C ARG A 94 15.06 6.20 15.45
N GLY A 95 14.73 7.02 14.45
CA GLY A 95 15.66 7.93 13.78
C GLY A 95 15.77 9.34 14.39
N ARG A 96 15.89 9.45 15.73
CA ARG A 96 15.97 10.71 16.50
C ARG A 96 16.61 11.87 15.72
N GLY A 97 15.85 12.95 15.47
CA GLY A 97 16.39 14.23 14.98
C GLY A 97 15.78 14.81 13.69
N ARG A 98 14.84 14.12 13.03
CA ARG A 98 14.03 14.74 11.95
C ARG A 98 12.59 14.90 12.42
N SER A 99 12.15 16.15 12.51
CA SER A 99 10.78 16.53 12.90
C SER A 99 9.73 15.68 12.18
N ALA A 100 8.72 15.24 12.93
CA ALA A 100 7.57 14.48 12.42
C ALA A 100 6.78 15.23 11.32
N GLY A 101 6.97 16.54 11.17
CA GLY A 101 6.34 17.40 10.17
C GLY A 101 7.15 17.59 8.87
N GLN A 102 8.36 17.02 8.74
CA GLN A 102 9.11 17.09 7.47
C GLN A 102 8.56 16.08 6.46
N ALA A 103 8.31 16.53 5.23
CA ALA A 103 7.80 15.69 4.15
C ALA A 103 8.68 14.44 3.98
N ASP A 104 8.12 13.28 4.28
CA ASP A 104 8.86 12.04 4.33
C ASP A 104 9.00 11.48 2.92
N ARG A 105 10.22 11.58 2.39
CA ARG A 105 10.55 11.13 1.04
C ARG A 105 11.12 9.71 1.02
N LEU A 106 11.10 9.03 2.17
CA LEU A 106 11.72 7.72 2.36
C LEU A 106 10.70 6.59 2.38
N HIS A 107 9.51 6.81 1.83
CA HIS A 107 8.55 5.75 1.53
C HIS A 107 9.11 4.83 0.44
N LEU A 108 8.80 3.52 0.52
CA LEU A 108 9.38 2.54 -0.41
C LEU A 108 9.07 2.89 -1.88
N HIS A 109 7.82 3.25 -2.19
CA HIS A 109 7.44 3.64 -3.54
C HIS A 109 8.26 4.84 -4.06
N SER A 110 8.45 5.85 -3.20
CA SER A 110 9.22 7.05 -3.52
C SER A 110 10.71 6.73 -3.73
N LEU A 111 11.28 5.85 -2.91
CA LEU A 111 12.66 5.38 -3.05
C LEU A 111 12.87 4.58 -4.33
N LEU A 112 11.96 3.65 -4.67
CA LEU A 112 12.03 2.86 -5.89
C LEU A 112 11.95 3.77 -7.12
N HIS A 113 10.98 4.67 -7.18
CA HIS A 113 10.79 5.60 -8.29
C HIS A 113 12.05 6.46 -8.54
N ARG A 114 12.63 7.04 -7.48
CA ARG A 114 13.79 7.93 -7.59
C ARG A 114 15.09 7.17 -7.87
N ARG A 115 15.31 6.04 -7.20
CA ARG A 115 16.62 5.37 -7.17
C ARG A 115 16.75 4.24 -8.17
N VAL A 116 15.74 3.37 -8.25
CA VAL A 116 15.79 2.18 -9.11
C VAL A 116 15.37 2.53 -10.53
N PHE A 117 14.30 3.30 -10.66
CA PHE A 117 13.68 3.56 -11.97
C PHE A 117 13.99 4.92 -12.58
N ARG A 118 14.72 5.80 -11.88
CA ARG A 118 15.13 7.13 -12.38
C ARG A 118 13.97 7.94 -12.97
N SER A 119 12.82 7.94 -12.28
CA SER A 119 11.58 8.59 -12.71
C SER A 119 10.90 8.00 -13.95
N ASN A 120 11.19 6.74 -14.29
CA ASN A 120 10.47 6.03 -15.34
C ASN A 120 9.03 5.72 -14.87
N PRO A 121 7.99 6.10 -15.63
CA PRO A 121 6.60 5.84 -15.26
C PRO A 121 6.27 4.34 -15.12
N LYS A 122 7.05 3.45 -15.76
CA LYS A 122 6.91 1.98 -15.60
C LYS A 122 7.28 1.50 -14.19
N ALA A 123 7.92 2.32 -13.36
CA ALA A 123 8.21 2.02 -11.95
C ALA A 123 6.96 1.60 -11.17
N THR A 124 5.81 2.17 -11.51
CA THR A 124 4.54 1.88 -10.84
C THR A 124 4.15 0.40 -10.95
N LEU A 125 4.49 -0.27 -12.06
CA LEU A 125 4.19 -1.69 -12.24
C LEU A 125 4.92 -2.59 -11.23
N PHE A 126 6.12 -2.20 -10.79
CA PHE A 126 6.89 -2.95 -9.79
C PHE A 126 6.26 -2.91 -8.39
N ILE A 127 5.33 -1.98 -8.15
CA ILE A 127 4.56 -1.91 -6.92
C ILE A 127 3.20 -2.58 -7.14
N LEU A 128 2.53 -2.28 -8.26
CA LEU A 128 1.20 -2.81 -8.55
C LEU A 128 1.19 -4.33 -8.70
N ILE A 129 2.18 -4.94 -9.36
CA ILE A 129 2.20 -6.39 -9.57
C ILE A 129 2.24 -7.16 -8.23
N PRO A 130 3.20 -6.89 -7.31
CA PRO A 130 3.19 -7.52 -5.99
C PRO A 130 1.92 -7.25 -5.19
N VAL A 131 1.41 -6.00 -5.20
CA VAL A 131 0.17 -5.64 -4.48
C VAL A 131 -1.05 -6.38 -5.02
N SER A 132 -1.16 -6.54 -6.34
CA SER A 132 -2.22 -7.36 -6.94
C SER A 132 -2.08 -8.84 -6.53
N GLY A 133 -0.84 -9.34 -6.43
CA GLY A 133 -0.55 -10.68 -5.93
C GLY A 133 -1.01 -10.89 -4.48
N THR A 134 -0.79 -9.92 -3.58
CA THR A 134 -1.27 -10.04 -2.19
C THR A 134 -2.80 -10.06 -2.11
N VAL A 135 -3.48 -9.26 -2.94
CA VAL A 135 -4.94 -9.25 -3.02
C VAL A 135 -5.46 -10.59 -3.54
N LEU A 136 -4.90 -11.11 -4.63
CA LEU A 136 -5.30 -12.38 -5.21
C LEU A 136 -5.12 -13.54 -4.22
N PHE A 137 -3.96 -13.61 -3.57
CA PHE A 137 -3.70 -14.64 -2.56
C PHE A 137 -4.70 -14.57 -1.40
N ALA A 138 -5.02 -13.38 -0.91
CA ALA A 138 -5.99 -13.20 0.18
C ALA A 138 -7.40 -13.66 -0.19
N VAL A 139 -7.81 -13.47 -1.46
CA VAL A 139 -9.11 -13.94 -1.96
C VAL A 139 -9.16 -15.47 -2.03
N ILE A 140 -8.07 -16.10 -2.50
CA ILE A 140 -8.00 -17.57 -2.64
C ILE A 140 -7.93 -18.26 -1.28
N ALA A 141 -7.19 -17.69 -0.33
CA ALA A 141 -6.95 -18.27 0.99
C ALA A 141 -7.86 -17.70 2.10
N VAL A 142 -9.02 -17.15 1.75
CA VAL A 142 -9.88 -16.34 2.63
C VAL A 142 -10.27 -17.06 3.94
N ASP A 143 -10.50 -18.37 3.86
CA ASP A 143 -10.91 -19.27 4.93
C ASP A 143 -9.73 -19.97 5.63
N GLN A 144 -8.49 -19.69 5.21
CA GLN A 144 -7.27 -20.35 5.69
C GLN A 144 -6.40 -19.39 6.51
N PRO A 145 -6.73 -19.14 7.80
CA PRO A 145 -6.06 -18.11 8.60
C PRO A 145 -4.56 -18.35 8.76
N LEU A 146 -4.11 -19.60 8.85
CA LEU A 146 -2.68 -19.92 8.95
C LEU A 146 -1.91 -19.48 7.70
N TYR A 147 -2.43 -19.77 6.50
CA TYR A 147 -1.77 -19.36 5.25
C TYR A 147 -1.74 -17.85 5.09
N LEU A 148 -2.82 -17.15 5.47
CA LEU A 148 -2.88 -15.69 5.46
C LEU A 148 -1.86 -15.07 6.42
N GLN A 149 -1.73 -15.61 7.64
CA GLN A 149 -0.75 -15.15 8.63
C GLN A 149 0.69 -15.35 8.14
N LEU A 150 1.02 -16.55 7.66
CA LEU A 150 2.36 -16.86 7.12
C LEU A 150 2.69 -15.97 5.92
N PHE A 151 1.73 -15.76 5.02
CA PHE A 151 1.90 -14.89 3.87
C PHE A 151 2.03 -13.40 4.26
N PHE A 152 1.31 -12.95 5.29
CA PHE A 152 1.47 -11.60 5.82
C PHE A 152 2.87 -11.39 6.38
N VAL A 153 3.38 -12.35 7.18
CA VAL A 153 4.76 -12.33 7.70
C VAL A 153 5.77 -12.31 6.55
N LEU A 154 5.59 -13.14 5.52
CA LEU A 154 6.41 -13.14 4.31
C LEU A 154 6.39 -11.77 3.60
N THR A 155 5.21 -11.15 3.48
CA THR A 155 5.04 -9.83 2.87
C THR A 155 5.80 -8.76 3.65
N VAL A 156 5.74 -8.80 4.99
CA VAL A 156 6.53 -7.91 5.86
C VAL A 156 8.03 -8.12 5.65
N PHE A 157 8.52 -9.37 5.63
CA PHE A 157 9.93 -9.67 5.39
C PHE A 157 10.39 -9.21 4.00
N ALA A 158 9.59 -9.45 2.96
CA ALA A 158 9.86 -8.99 1.60
C ALA A 158 9.94 -7.47 1.52
N TYR A 159 8.97 -6.77 2.14
CA TYR A 159 8.95 -5.31 2.22
C TYR A 159 10.22 -4.76 2.91
N VAL A 160 10.55 -5.27 4.10
CA VAL A 160 11.73 -4.82 4.87
C VAL A 160 13.01 -5.10 4.11
N SER A 161 13.11 -6.25 3.43
CA SER A 161 14.27 -6.62 2.62
C SER A 161 14.45 -5.69 1.42
N ALA A 162 13.36 -5.43 0.67
CA ALA A 162 13.34 -4.49 -0.44
C ALA A 162 13.72 -3.07 0.05
N TYR A 163 13.15 -2.63 1.17
CA TYR A 163 13.46 -1.35 1.79
C TYR A 163 14.95 -1.23 2.13
N ARG A 164 15.50 -2.21 2.87
CA ARG A 164 16.92 -2.21 3.29
C ARG A 164 17.86 -2.18 2.09
N ARG A 165 17.56 -2.90 1.03
CA ARG A 165 18.35 -2.88 -0.22
C ARG A 165 18.32 -1.50 -0.87
N THR A 166 17.13 -0.91 -1.03
CA THR A 166 16.98 0.39 -1.70
C THR A 166 17.54 1.55 -0.88
N ILE A 167 17.39 1.55 0.45
CA ILE A 167 17.92 2.64 1.28
C ILE A 167 19.45 2.59 1.37
N ARG A 168 20.06 1.40 1.42
CA ARG A 168 21.53 1.25 1.42
C ARG A 168 22.12 1.78 0.11
N SER A 169 21.51 1.43 -1.02
CA SER A 169 21.96 1.92 -2.34
C SER A 169 21.77 3.43 -2.49
N PHE A 170 20.69 3.99 -1.92
CA PHE A 170 20.46 5.44 -1.88
C PHE A 170 21.54 6.16 -1.05
N ILE A 171 21.81 5.71 0.18
CA ILE A 171 22.82 6.33 1.06
C ILE A 171 24.22 6.25 0.45
N ALA A 172 24.62 5.10 -0.11
CA ALA A 172 25.93 4.94 -0.75
C ALA A 172 26.18 5.99 -1.85
N SER A 173 25.18 6.23 -2.70
CA SER A 173 25.28 7.23 -3.76
C SER A 173 25.32 8.67 -3.26
N SER A 174 24.64 8.98 -2.15
CA SER A 174 24.66 10.33 -1.57
C SER A 174 26.01 10.69 -0.95
N LYS A 175 26.78 9.69 -0.48
CA LYS A 175 28.13 9.88 0.05
C LYS A 175 29.14 10.16 -1.07
N GLN A 176 29.01 9.51 -2.23
CA GLN A 176 29.86 9.75 -3.40
C GLN A 176 29.62 11.10 -4.08
N ALA A 177 28.43 11.68 -3.95
CA ALA A 177 28.07 12.95 -4.59
C ALA A 177 28.49 14.21 -3.80
N ARG A 178 29.07 14.09 -2.59
CA ARG A 178 29.66 15.23 -1.89
C ARG A 178 31.11 15.40 -2.36
N PRO A 179 31.45 16.45 -3.13
CA PRO A 179 32.85 16.72 -3.43
C PRO A 179 33.59 16.95 -2.11
N ALA A 180 34.80 16.40 -2.00
CA ALA A 180 35.69 16.69 -0.88
C ALA A 180 35.78 18.21 -0.76
N ARG A 181 35.28 18.77 0.34
CA ARG A 181 35.59 20.15 0.70
C ARG A 181 37.10 20.17 0.88
N THR A 182 37.79 20.72 -0.12
CA THR A 182 39.21 21.05 -0.06
C THR A 182 39.38 22.02 1.11
N SER A 183 40.08 21.56 2.15
CA SER A 183 40.62 22.37 3.23
C SER A 183 41.71 23.29 2.71
#